data_AF-A0A0N4VML4-F1
#
_entry.id   AF-A0A0N4VML4-F1
#
_cell.length_a   1.000
_cell.length_b   1.000
_cell.length_c   1.000
_cell.angle_alpha   90.00
_cell.angle_beta   90.00
_cell.angle_gamma   90.00
#
_symmetry.space_group_name_H-M   'P 1'
#
loop_
_entity.id
_entity.type
_entity.pdbx_description
1 polymer ?
#
loop_
_entity_poly.entity_id
_entity_poly.type
_entity_poly.pdbx_seq_one_letter_code
_entity_poly.pdbx_strand_id
1 'polypeptide(L)'
;MIVLNGLCINKTAIYFILLSLIPQIATYLPSHDGVSPLLKTNTNSKNAGVYMRLMPTGLAYLREVGMRVVNDEILRIQLPTMRESIDTGRVSIRKAYVSKYWAPTEYSLDLSPPNMFTWSMSKMHIRAAGDFEANMNSPLLLPSMPIRGQFETLLGHVSMTISVKIEKSPLGTPAVRTEFCKTEVGYVDLNVRDTGVITDFFINAFKAFIIANFKPMVEGRVCQMVKKVVDGNMNNFLSTMPLQVPLSENSVNILEQTFGLAPRKPLSRFGDVGARNFTLNEFINNLRQKNLVMDFQLIRDPLISYGVIDMFAKGEISWKGLGKTPFDPPNVRLPPPNGIHMAEFYGTDYIANSLLYHAYKQKYMDMVIGPESSPQLKTLLVTTCDTGFCIGEFLGTLSKQYPDREVEVHYSASKAPVMIFVQNRARFRIHGKMNLLLRPVNNSQVKTVIIRAESVMTSNINLRISGMRITGNASVEKLDFKLLESRIQDVDQASFGDLGLFGAEFLEHLLTDILQVGIMIPTMKGVVLRNPKLSLHDRYVKVETFFKLDEGFAGQVVEGAVRQTLNNIGR
;
A
#
# COMPACT_ATOMS: atom_id res chain seq x y z
N MET A 1 69.22 -18.54 -1.74
CA MET A 1 69.40 -19.99 -1.53
C MET A 1 68.89 -20.25 -0.12
N ILE A 2 67.74 -20.90 0.02
CA ILE A 2 67.19 -21.35 1.30
C ILE A 2 66.91 -22.84 1.10
N VAL A 3 67.48 -23.67 1.96
CA VAL A 3 67.38 -25.13 1.89
C VAL A 3 66.35 -25.57 2.93
N LEU A 4 65.28 -26.21 2.47
CA LEU A 4 64.36 -27.02 3.29
C LEU A 4 64.04 -28.27 2.46
N ASN A 5 64.47 -29.42 2.96
CA ASN A 5 64.14 -30.79 2.54
C ASN A 5 64.12 -31.08 1.02
N GLY A 6 65.32 -31.26 0.45
CA GLY A 6 65.57 -32.38 -0.46
C GLY A 6 64.95 -32.39 -1.87
N LEU A 7 64.40 -31.29 -2.39
CA LEU A 7 64.04 -31.18 -3.81
C LEU A 7 64.55 -29.87 -4.43
N CYS A 8 65.48 -29.97 -5.39
CA CYS A 8 65.88 -28.88 -6.26
C CYS A 8 64.75 -28.57 -7.25
N ILE A 9 63.98 -27.50 -7.01
CA ILE A 9 63.01 -26.97 -7.97
C ILE A 9 63.61 -25.73 -8.64
N ASN A 10 63.73 -25.79 -9.96
CA ASN A 10 64.32 -24.78 -10.82
C ASN A 10 63.49 -23.47 -10.75
N LYS A 11 64.16 -22.30 -10.66
CA LYS A 11 63.52 -20.97 -10.55
C LYS A 11 62.57 -20.63 -11.71
N THR A 12 62.67 -21.34 -12.82
CA THR A 12 61.79 -21.21 -14.00
C THR A 12 60.45 -21.92 -13.86
N ALA A 13 60.30 -22.89 -12.95
CA ALA A 13 59.04 -23.62 -12.75
C ALA A 13 58.02 -22.85 -11.88
N ILE A 14 58.48 -21.94 -11.01
CA ILE A 14 57.61 -21.13 -10.15
C ILE A 14 56.86 -20.07 -10.96
N TYR A 15 57.46 -19.56 -12.05
CA TYR A 15 56.82 -18.57 -12.92
C TYR A 15 55.66 -19.16 -13.74
N PHE A 16 55.74 -20.44 -14.12
CA PHE A 16 54.67 -21.11 -14.86
C PHE A 16 53.47 -21.51 -13.99
N ILE A 17 53.68 -21.84 -12.72
CA ILE A 17 52.59 -22.17 -11.78
C ILE A 17 51.85 -20.90 -11.30
N LEU A 18 52.52 -19.75 -11.27
CA LEU A 18 51.89 -18.45 -10.96
C LEU A 18 51.04 -17.89 -12.12
N LEU A 19 51.26 -18.33 -13.36
CA LEU A 19 50.39 -17.97 -14.50
C LEU A 19 49.16 -18.90 -14.65
N SER A 20 49.17 -20.11 -14.06
CA SER A 20 48.02 -21.03 -14.10
C SER A 20 47.00 -20.85 -12.97
N LEU A 21 47.22 -19.87 -12.08
CA LEU A 21 46.37 -19.55 -10.92
C LEU A 21 45.74 -18.16 -11.00
N ILE A 22 45.66 -17.57 -12.20
CA ILE A 22 44.75 -16.46 -12.45
C ILE A 22 43.35 -17.08 -12.53
N PRO A 23 42.45 -16.88 -11.56
CA PRO A 23 41.06 -17.25 -11.78
C PRO A 23 40.62 -16.46 -13.00
N GLN A 24 39.96 -17.13 -13.95
CA GLN A 24 39.16 -16.45 -14.94
C GLN A 24 38.14 -15.60 -14.17
N ILE A 25 38.53 -14.36 -13.87
CA ILE A 25 37.59 -13.27 -13.68
C ILE A 25 36.96 -13.19 -15.07
N ALA A 26 35.87 -13.93 -15.23
CA ALA A 26 34.86 -13.55 -16.19
C ALA A 26 34.56 -12.10 -15.87
N THR A 27 35.23 -11.20 -16.59
CA THR A 27 34.74 -9.85 -16.77
C THR A 27 33.35 -10.05 -17.31
N TYR A 28 32.37 -10.01 -16.40
CA TYR A 28 31.00 -9.72 -16.73
C TYR A 28 31.10 -8.40 -17.48
N LEU A 29 31.19 -8.49 -18.80
CA LEU A 29 30.75 -7.41 -19.68
C LEU A 29 29.38 -7.04 -19.11
N PRO A 30 29.16 -5.81 -18.64
CA PRO A 30 27.86 -5.43 -18.13
C PRO A 30 26.90 -5.75 -19.25
N SER A 31 25.99 -6.70 -19.02
CA SER A 31 24.84 -6.84 -19.89
C SER A 31 24.26 -5.44 -19.95
N HIS A 32 24.25 -4.84 -21.13
CA HIS A 32 23.53 -3.58 -21.31
C HIS A 32 22.07 -3.94 -21.03
N ASP A 33 21.64 -3.86 -19.76
CA ASP A 33 20.32 -4.30 -19.28
C ASP A 33 19.17 -3.52 -19.92
N GLY A 34 19.49 -2.61 -20.84
CA GLY A 34 18.58 -1.64 -21.42
C GLY A 34 18.11 -0.66 -20.37
N VAL A 35 18.90 -0.37 -19.33
CA VAL A 35 18.51 0.51 -18.22
C VAL A 35 19.44 1.72 -18.17
N SER A 36 18.86 2.88 -17.87
CA SER A 36 19.63 4.12 -17.69
C SER A 36 20.53 4.07 -16.46
N PRO A 37 21.81 4.50 -16.53
CA PRO A 37 22.68 4.61 -15.36
C PRO A 37 22.13 5.49 -14.24
N LEU A 38 21.29 6.48 -14.57
CA LEU A 38 20.62 7.36 -13.59
C LEU A 38 19.76 6.60 -12.56
N LEU A 39 19.29 5.41 -12.92
CA LEU A 39 18.50 4.57 -12.01
C LEU A 39 19.36 3.79 -11.02
N LYS A 40 20.70 3.80 -11.18
CA LYS A 40 21.65 3.13 -10.28
C LYS A 40 22.40 4.12 -9.37
N THR A 41 22.17 5.43 -9.53
CA THR A 41 22.87 6.47 -8.75
C THR A 41 22.13 6.75 -7.44
N ASN A 42 22.84 6.64 -6.31
CA ASN A 42 22.32 6.88 -4.96
C ASN A 42 21.09 5.99 -4.61
N THR A 43 21.13 4.74 -5.05
CA THR A 43 20.07 3.74 -4.82
C THR A 43 20.58 2.61 -3.92
N ASN A 44 19.67 1.98 -3.15
CA ASN A 44 20.02 0.85 -2.28
C ASN A 44 18.78 -0.02 -2.05
N SER A 45 18.94 -1.34 -2.02
CA SER A 45 17.84 -2.29 -1.76
C SER A 45 17.19 -2.13 -0.38
N LYS A 46 17.85 -1.45 0.57
CA LYS A 46 17.29 -1.08 1.88
C LYS A 46 16.44 0.20 1.87
N ASN A 47 16.46 0.97 0.79
CA ASN A 47 15.62 2.14 0.66
C ASN A 47 14.19 1.71 0.33
N ALA A 48 13.20 2.45 0.82
CA ALA A 48 11.81 2.17 0.52
C ALA A 48 11.42 2.82 -0.82
N GLY A 49 10.65 2.10 -1.65
CA GLY A 49 10.03 2.68 -2.83
C GLY A 49 8.79 3.51 -2.47
N VAL A 50 8.10 3.12 -1.40
CA VAL A 50 6.91 3.79 -0.84
C VAL A 50 7.11 4.04 0.64
N TYR A 51 6.80 5.26 1.09
CA TYR A 51 6.74 5.62 2.50
C TYR A 51 5.30 6.01 2.85
N MET A 52 4.80 5.53 3.98
CA MET A 52 3.50 5.91 4.51
C MET A 52 3.70 6.50 5.89
N ARG A 53 3.19 7.71 6.12
CA ARG A 53 3.32 8.40 7.40
C ARG A 53 1.94 8.66 7.97
N LEU A 54 1.70 8.18 9.18
CA LEU A 54 0.50 8.48 9.94
C LEU A 54 0.78 9.69 10.85
N MET A 55 0.00 10.75 10.66
CA MET A 55 0.18 12.04 11.33
C MET A 55 -0.50 12.07 12.70
N PRO A 56 -0.15 13.02 13.60
CA PRO A 56 -0.76 13.11 14.93
C PRO A 56 -2.28 13.35 14.87
N THR A 57 -2.77 14.10 13.89
CA THR A 57 -4.21 14.32 13.70
C THR A 57 -4.94 13.03 13.26
N GLY A 58 -4.28 12.17 12.49
CA GLY A 58 -4.79 10.84 12.13
C GLY A 58 -4.85 9.91 13.34
N LEU A 59 -3.81 9.95 14.18
CA LEU A 59 -3.77 9.20 15.44
C LEU A 59 -4.84 9.67 16.42
N ALA A 60 -5.04 10.99 16.54
CA ALA A 60 -6.11 11.55 17.35
C ALA A 60 -7.49 11.07 16.85
N TYR A 61 -7.73 11.07 15.54
CA TYR A 61 -8.97 10.53 14.97
C TYR A 61 -9.17 9.04 15.29
N LEU A 62 -8.12 8.21 15.14
CA LEU A 62 -8.17 6.80 15.48
C LEU A 62 -8.43 6.57 16.98
N ARG A 63 -7.84 7.40 17.85
CA ARG A 63 -8.09 7.40 19.30
C ARG A 63 -9.56 7.68 19.62
N GLU A 64 -10.16 8.71 19.01
CA GLU A 64 -11.58 9.03 19.21
C GLU A 64 -12.51 7.91 18.72
N VAL A 65 -12.19 7.32 17.56
CA VAL A 65 -12.94 6.17 17.04
C VAL A 65 -12.81 4.98 17.98
N GLY A 66 -11.60 4.67 18.44
CA GLY A 66 -11.35 3.59 19.40
C GLY A 66 -12.13 3.77 20.70
N MET A 67 -12.10 4.98 21.29
CA MET A 67 -12.84 5.29 22.51
C MET A 67 -14.35 5.15 22.34
N ARG A 68 -14.91 5.62 21.21
CA ARG A 68 -16.33 5.45 20.91
C ARG A 68 -16.72 3.98 20.94
N VAL A 69 -15.95 3.13 20.26
CA VAL A 69 -16.30 1.71 20.19
C VAL A 69 -16.17 1.02 21.56
N VAL A 70 -15.15 1.36 22.35
CA VAL A 70 -15.04 0.86 23.73
C VAL A 70 -16.29 1.24 24.56
N ASN A 71 -16.73 2.50 24.45
CA ASN A 71 -17.90 2.99 25.19
C ASN A 71 -19.20 2.29 24.80
N ASP A 72 -19.36 1.92 23.52
CA ASP A 72 -20.56 1.25 23.01
C ASP A 72 -20.60 -0.24 23.40
N GLU A 73 -19.44 -0.90 23.48
CA GLU A 73 -19.35 -2.33 23.70
C GLU A 73 -19.25 -2.74 25.17
N ILE A 74 -18.74 -1.88 26.07
CA ILE A 74 -18.53 -2.23 27.49
C ILE A 74 -19.82 -2.60 28.24
N LEU A 75 -20.97 -2.03 27.86
CA LEU A 75 -22.28 -2.37 28.44
C LEU A 75 -22.80 -3.74 27.97
N ARG A 76 -22.23 -4.28 26.89
CA ARG A 76 -22.62 -5.59 26.32
C ARG A 76 -21.83 -6.75 26.93
N ILE A 77 -20.96 -6.46 27.91
CA ILE A 77 -20.14 -7.45 28.62
C ILE A 77 -21.01 -8.32 29.53
N GLN A 78 -20.96 -9.64 29.29
CA GLN A 78 -21.45 -10.64 30.23
C GLN A 78 -20.27 -11.16 31.07
N LEU A 79 -20.43 -11.14 32.40
CA LEU A 79 -19.42 -11.65 33.33
C LEU A 79 -19.67 -13.14 33.62
N PRO A 80 -18.62 -13.95 33.85
CA PRO A 80 -18.78 -15.36 34.08
C PRO A 80 -19.40 -15.66 35.44
N THR A 81 -19.90 -16.88 35.59
CA THR A 81 -20.25 -17.39 36.92
C THR A 81 -18.98 -17.62 37.73
N MET A 82 -18.93 -17.07 38.94
CA MET A 82 -17.81 -17.21 39.86
C MET A 82 -18.21 -18.09 41.04
N ARG A 83 -17.30 -18.91 41.54
CA ARG A 83 -17.51 -19.74 42.73
C ARG A 83 -16.23 -19.80 43.53
N GLU A 84 -16.31 -19.44 44.81
CA GLU A 84 -15.14 -19.35 45.68
C GLU A 84 -15.50 -19.76 47.11
N SER A 85 -14.52 -20.30 47.82
CA SER A 85 -14.66 -20.66 49.22
C SER A 85 -14.10 -19.51 50.10
N ILE A 86 -14.88 -19.08 51.08
CA ILE A 86 -14.48 -18.12 52.12
C ILE A 86 -14.37 -18.85 53.45
N ASP A 87 -13.70 -18.26 54.45
CA ASP A 87 -13.47 -18.90 55.76
C ASP A 87 -14.75 -19.45 56.43
N THR A 88 -15.90 -18.83 56.13
CA THR A 88 -17.20 -19.15 56.74
C THR A 88 -18.18 -19.80 55.77
N GLY A 89 -17.75 -20.30 54.61
CA GLY A 89 -18.66 -20.92 53.64
C GLY A 89 -18.22 -20.86 52.18
N ARG A 90 -19.17 -20.97 51.26
CA ARG A 90 -18.94 -20.86 49.80
C ARG A 90 -19.86 -19.81 49.20
N VAL A 91 -19.30 -18.90 48.41
CA VAL A 91 -20.05 -17.85 47.69
C VAL A 91 -20.00 -18.13 46.20
N SER A 92 -21.14 -17.98 45.52
CA SER A 92 -21.23 -18.07 44.07
C SER A 92 -21.96 -16.87 43.49
N ILE A 93 -21.45 -16.32 42.40
CA ILE A 93 -22.05 -15.21 41.66
C ILE A 93 -22.47 -15.70 40.29
N ARG A 94 -23.70 -15.38 39.89
CA ARG A 94 -24.34 -15.81 38.65
C ARG A 94 -24.94 -14.61 37.94
N LYS A 95 -25.05 -14.72 36.60
CA LYS A 95 -25.68 -13.70 35.74
C LYS A 95 -25.15 -12.28 36.01
N ALA A 96 -23.86 -12.14 36.24
CA ALA A 96 -23.27 -10.83 36.47
C ALA A 96 -23.15 -10.08 35.13
N TYR A 97 -23.48 -8.80 35.13
CA TYR A 97 -23.43 -7.93 33.94
C TYR A 97 -23.05 -6.51 34.34
N VAL A 98 -22.56 -5.72 33.38
CA VAL A 98 -22.29 -4.30 33.58
C VAL A 98 -23.61 -3.53 33.47
N SER A 99 -24.10 -2.99 34.59
CA SER A 99 -25.36 -2.26 34.65
C SER A 99 -25.22 -0.79 34.27
N LYS A 100 -24.06 -0.19 34.58
CA LYS A 100 -23.77 1.21 34.21
C LYS A 100 -22.28 1.41 33.99
N TYR A 101 -21.96 2.27 33.05
CA TYR A 101 -20.60 2.62 32.69
C TYR A 101 -20.45 4.14 32.63
N TRP A 102 -19.36 4.66 33.19
CA TRP A 102 -18.92 6.03 32.98
C TRP A 102 -17.58 6.02 32.26
N ALA A 103 -17.57 6.59 31.07
CA ALA A 103 -16.39 6.69 30.22
C ALA A 103 -15.24 7.44 30.91
N PRO A 104 -13.98 7.09 30.61
CA PRO A 104 -12.82 7.79 31.17
C PRO A 104 -12.85 9.27 30.77
N THR A 105 -12.63 10.16 31.72
CA THR A 105 -12.54 11.61 31.46
C THR A 105 -11.16 12.00 30.92
N GLU A 106 -10.16 11.15 31.14
CA GLU A 106 -8.78 11.35 30.72
C GLU A 106 -8.32 10.12 29.94
N TYR A 107 -7.91 10.33 28.69
CA TYR A 107 -7.28 9.30 27.87
C TYR A 107 -6.25 9.93 26.93
N SER A 108 -5.10 9.29 26.76
CA SER A 108 -4.02 9.75 25.88
C SER A 108 -3.45 8.59 25.07
N LEU A 109 -2.99 8.91 23.86
CA LEU A 109 -2.27 7.97 23.00
C LEU A 109 -0.89 8.58 22.76
N ASP A 110 0.11 8.03 23.43
CA ASP A 110 1.46 8.56 23.43
C ASP A 110 2.37 7.65 22.62
N LEU A 111 3.15 8.24 21.71
CA LEU A 111 4.09 7.50 20.87
C LEU A 111 5.48 7.49 21.50
N SER A 112 6.05 6.29 21.62
CA SER A 112 7.38 6.04 22.18
C SER A 112 8.32 5.43 21.14
N PRO A 113 9.40 6.14 20.74
CA PRO A 113 10.40 5.58 19.84
C PRO A 113 11.05 4.30 20.40
N PRO A 114 11.48 3.35 19.55
CA PRO A 114 11.45 3.43 18.09
C PRO A 114 10.14 2.94 17.46
N ASN A 115 9.28 2.20 18.16
CA ASN A 115 8.12 1.55 17.55
C ASN A 115 7.04 1.12 18.55
N MET A 116 6.87 1.86 19.64
CA MET A 116 5.86 1.56 20.66
C MET A 116 4.86 2.71 20.78
N PHE A 117 3.59 2.39 21.03
CA PHE A 117 2.63 3.38 21.50
C PHE A 117 1.99 2.92 22.80
N THR A 118 1.70 3.87 23.67
CA THR A 118 1.08 3.65 24.96
C THR A 118 -0.26 4.34 24.98
N TRP A 119 -1.30 3.58 25.29
CA TRP A 119 -2.64 4.09 25.50
C TRP A 119 -2.95 4.02 26.99
N SER A 120 -3.20 5.18 27.58
CA SER A 120 -3.64 5.32 28.97
C SER A 120 -5.04 5.90 29.05
N MET A 121 -5.82 5.40 30.00
CA MET A 121 -7.13 5.93 30.36
C MET A 121 -7.31 5.89 31.89
N SER A 122 -7.97 6.90 32.44
CA SER A 122 -8.17 7.04 33.89
C SER A 122 -9.56 7.58 34.23
N LYS A 123 -9.91 7.53 35.53
CA LYS A 123 -11.18 8.05 36.08
C LYS A 123 -12.43 7.41 35.48
N MET A 124 -12.31 6.15 35.05
CA MET A 124 -13.43 5.34 34.60
C MET A 124 -14.18 4.77 35.81
N HIS A 125 -15.51 4.65 35.71
CA HIS A 125 -16.33 3.96 36.71
C HIS A 125 -17.13 2.85 36.05
N ILE A 126 -17.20 1.69 36.69
CA ILE A 126 -17.93 0.52 36.19
C ILE A 126 -18.86 0.08 37.31
N ARG A 127 -20.15 0.00 37.01
CA ARG A 127 -21.13 -0.63 37.89
C ARG A 127 -21.52 -1.98 37.33
N ALA A 128 -21.36 -3.01 38.15
CA ALA A 128 -21.78 -4.36 37.83
C ALA A 128 -22.89 -4.80 38.80
N ALA A 129 -23.83 -5.58 38.30
CA ALA A 129 -24.90 -6.17 39.09
C ALA A 129 -25.04 -7.67 38.75
N GLY A 130 -25.60 -8.44 39.68
CA GLY A 130 -25.84 -9.86 39.45
C GLY A 130 -26.49 -10.55 40.64
N ASP A 131 -26.72 -11.84 40.49
CA ASP A 131 -27.26 -12.70 41.53
C ASP A 131 -26.10 -13.34 42.31
N PHE A 132 -26.27 -13.52 43.61
CA PHE A 132 -25.34 -14.34 44.39
C PHE A 132 -26.08 -15.37 45.25
N GLU A 133 -25.39 -16.46 45.52
CA GLU A 133 -25.81 -17.56 46.40
C GLU A 133 -24.65 -17.93 47.30
N ALA A 134 -24.84 -17.82 48.61
CA ALA A 134 -23.84 -18.09 49.63
C ALA A 134 -24.31 -19.19 50.60
N ASN A 135 -23.51 -20.24 50.73
CA ASN A 135 -23.71 -21.32 51.70
C ASN A 135 -22.77 -21.08 52.87
N MET A 136 -23.30 -20.65 54.02
CA MET A 136 -22.48 -20.41 55.20
C MET A 136 -22.44 -21.63 56.12
N ASN A 137 -21.26 -21.94 56.64
CA ASN A 137 -21.10 -22.96 57.66
C ASN A 137 -21.54 -22.37 59.01
N SER A 138 -22.65 -22.86 59.56
CA SER A 138 -23.10 -22.44 60.89
C SER A 138 -22.31 -23.17 61.98
N PRO A 139 -21.78 -22.47 63.00
CA PRO A 139 -21.18 -23.11 64.18
C PRO A 139 -22.19 -23.91 65.03
N LEU A 140 -23.49 -23.79 64.77
CA LEU A 140 -24.58 -24.36 65.57
C LEU A 140 -25.26 -25.60 64.93
N LEU A 141 -24.65 -26.27 63.94
CA LEU A 141 -25.16 -27.51 63.32
C LEU A 141 -26.62 -27.45 62.78
N LEU A 142 -27.17 -26.25 62.57
CA LEU A 142 -28.46 -26.07 61.90
C LEU A 142 -28.27 -26.16 60.37
N PRO A 143 -29.24 -26.71 59.61
CA PRO A 143 -29.14 -26.81 58.16
C PRO A 143 -28.92 -25.42 57.55
N SER A 144 -27.76 -25.24 56.92
CA SER A 144 -27.34 -23.99 56.29
C SER A 144 -28.26 -23.69 55.11
N MET A 145 -29.28 -22.85 55.32
CA MET A 145 -30.08 -22.33 54.22
C MET A 145 -29.19 -21.42 53.34
N PRO A 146 -29.15 -21.62 52.01
CA PRO A 146 -28.41 -20.75 51.11
C PRO A 146 -28.93 -19.32 51.21
N ILE A 147 -28.06 -18.38 51.55
CA ILE A 147 -28.37 -16.95 51.46
C ILE A 147 -28.35 -16.59 49.97
N ARG A 148 -29.48 -16.13 49.46
CA ARG A 148 -29.61 -15.66 48.07
C ARG A 148 -29.95 -14.18 48.09
N GLY A 149 -29.46 -13.47 47.10
CA GLY A 149 -29.76 -12.06 46.93
C GLY A 149 -29.15 -11.51 45.67
N GLN A 150 -29.29 -10.19 45.52
CA GLN A 150 -28.68 -9.44 44.44
C GLN A 150 -27.58 -8.55 44.97
N PHE A 151 -26.52 -8.37 44.19
CA PHE A 151 -25.47 -7.42 44.50
C PHE A 151 -25.37 -6.37 43.39
N GLU A 152 -24.99 -5.17 43.80
CA GLU A 152 -24.64 -4.05 42.93
C GLU A 152 -23.28 -3.53 43.42
N THR A 153 -22.25 -3.66 42.59
CA THR A 153 -20.89 -3.24 42.92
C THR A 153 -20.45 -2.11 41.99
N LEU A 154 -19.86 -1.06 42.55
CA LEU A 154 -19.27 0.05 41.84
C LEU A 154 -17.74 -0.03 41.97
N LEU A 155 -17.07 -0.24 40.84
CA LEU A 155 -15.63 -0.09 40.71
C LEU A 155 -15.34 1.35 40.30
N GLY A 156 -14.70 2.11 41.18
CA GLY A 156 -14.40 3.51 40.97
C GLY A 156 -12.92 3.80 40.76
N HIS A 157 -12.65 4.88 40.02
CA HIS A 157 -11.30 5.29 39.62
C HIS A 157 -10.53 4.14 38.97
N VAL A 158 -11.16 3.48 38.00
CA VAL A 158 -10.48 2.46 37.19
C VAL A 158 -9.55 3.17 36.21
N SER A 159 -8.29 2.76 36.19
CA SER A 159 -7.29 3.20 35.22
C SER A 159 -6.68 2.01 34.49
N MET A 160 -6.37 2.20 33.22
CA MET A 160 -5.74 1.18 32.39
C MET A 160 -4.63 1.83 31.58
N THR A 161 -3.49 1.15 31.51
CA THR A 161 -2.37 1.52 30.64
C THR A 161 -1.94 0.29 29.84
N ILE A 162 -1.93 0.41 28.52
CA ILE A 162 -1.43 -0.62 27.61
C ILE A 162 -0.33 -0.05 26.74
N SER A 163 0.79 -0.77 26.62
CA SER A 163 1.85 -0.46 25.67
C SER A 163 1.92 -1.54 24.60
N VAL A 164 1.87 -1.08 23.35
CA VAL A 164 1.78 -1.92 22.16
C VAL A 164 2.97 -1.61 21.26
N LYS A 165 3.71 -2.65 20.89
CA LYS A 165 4.79 -2.59 19.92
C LYS A 165 4.23 -2.77 18.51
N ILE A 166 4.71 -1.99 17.56
CA ILE A 166 4.41 -2.10 16.13
C ILE A 166 5.63 -2.71 15.43
N GLU A 167 5.43 -3.78 14.69
CA GLU A 167 6.51 -4.50 14.01
C GLU A 167 6.10 -4.98 12.62
N LYS A 168 7.08 -5.36 11.82
CA LYS A 168 6.84 -5.98 10.53
C LYS A 168 6.56 -7.48 10.74
N SER A 169 5.45 -7.96 10.20
CA SER A 169 5.17 -9.40 10.19
C SER A 169 6.15 -10.19 9.31
N PRO A 170 6.25 -11.51 9.48
CA PRO A 170 7.00 -12.37 8.55
C PRO A 170 6.53 -12.25 7.10
N LEU A 171 5.24 -11.94 6.88
CA LEU A 171 4.63 -11.77 5.56
C LEU A 171 4.84 -10.35 4.97
N GLY A 172 5.44 -9.43 5.72
CA GLY A 172 5.64 -8.05 5.28
C GLY A 172 4.43 -7.13 5.48
N THR A 173 3.43 -7.53 6.26
CA THR A 173 2.34 -6.64 6.71
C THR A 173 2.75 -5.90 8.00
N PRO A 174 2.14 -4.75 8.34
CA PRO A 174 2.21 -4.23 9.70
C PRO A 174 1.55 -5.22 10.67
N ALA A 175 2.14 -5.37 11.84
CA ALA A 175 1.61 -6.16 12.94
C ALA A 175 1.83 -5.42 14.26
N VAL A 176 1.03 -5.76 15.26
CA VAL A 176 1.12 -5.22 16.60
C VAL A 176 1.17 -6.32 17.65
N ARG A 177 1.81 -6.00 18.77
CA ARG A 177 1.96 -6.91 19.89
C ARG A 177 1.90 -6.16 21.20
N THR A 178 1.09 -6.68 22.12
CA THR A 178 0.98 -6.17 23.49
C THR A 178 2.26 -6.49 24.26
N GLU A 179 2.99 -5.47 24.68
CA GLU A 179 4.23 -5.61 25.47
C GLU A 179 3.95 -5.46 26.96
N PHE A 180 3.05 -4.54 27.32
CA PHE A 180 2.66 -4.28 28.71
C PHE A 180 1.17 -3.97 28.80
N CYS A 181 0.50 -4.49 29.82
CA CYS A 181 -0.84 -4.05 30.19
C CYS A 181 -0.96 -4.05 31.71
N LYS A 182 -1.50 -2.97 32.25
CA LYS A 182 -1.84 -2.85 33.66
C LYS A 182 -3.19 -2.15 33.80
N THR A 183 -4.04 -2.74 34.62
CA THR A 183 -5.31 -2.14 35.04
C THR A 183 -5.28 -2.02 36.55
N GLU A 184 -5.78 -0.91 37.08
CA GLU A 184 -5.86 -0.65 38.52
C GLU A 184 -7.27 -0.20 38.87
N VAL A 185 -7.80 -0.71 39.97
CA VAL A 185 -9.07 -0.26 40.55
C VAL A 185 -8.78 0.52 41.84
N GLY A 186 -9.17 1.79 41.88
CA GLY A 186 -8.99 2.65 43.05
C GLY A 186 -9.80 2.17 44.26
N TYR A 187 -11.11 2.03 44.11
CA TYR A 187 -12.00 1.58 45.18
C TYR A 187 -13.17 0.73 44.67
N VAL A 188 -13.79 -0.02 45.59
CA VAL A 188 -14.94 -0.89 45.31
C VAL A 188 -16.00 -0.65 46.36
N ASP A 189 -17.17 -0.18 45.92
CA ASP A 189 -18.35 -0.03 46.77
C ASP A 189 -19.36 -1.13 46.46
N LEU A 190 -19.89 -1.77 47.51
CA LEU A 190 -20.79 -2.90 47.39
C LEU A 190 -22.11 -2.60 48.07
N ASN A 191 -23.20 -2.84 47.34
CA ASN A 191 -24.56 -2.80 47.83
C ASN A 191 -25.21 -4.17 47.62
N VAL A 192 -26.00 -4.62 48.59
CA VAL A 192 -26.62 -5.93 48.58
C VAL A 192 -28.11 -5.77 48.87
N ARG A 193 -28.96 -6.46 48.10
CA ARG A 193 -30.42 -6.41 48.20
C ARG A 193 -31.01 -7.81 48.27
N ASP A 194 -32.24 -7.89 48.76
CA ASP A 194 -33.08 -9.11 48.76
C ASP A 194 -32.50 -10.32 49.50
N THR A 195 -31.75 -10.06 50.55
CA THR A 195 -31.02 -11.07 51.34
C THR A 195 -31.74 -11.54 52.60
N GLY A 196 -32.94 -11.05 52.87
CA GLY A 196 -33.72 -11.42 54.08
C GLY A 196 -33.05 -10.91 55.36
N VAL A 197 -32.84 -11.80 56.34
CA VAL A 197 -32.20 -11.47 57.62
C VAL A 197 -30.68 -11.36 57.43
N ILE A 198 -30.20 -10.14 57.21
CA ILE A 198 -28.78 -9.86 57.05
C ILE A 198 -28.16 -9.57 58.41
N THR A 199 -27.03 -10.18 58.70
CA THR A 199 -26.15 -9.74 59.79
C THR A 199 -25.03 -8.87 59.20
N ASP A 200 -24.60 -7.84 59.92
CA ASP A 200 -23.42 -7.03 59.55
C ASP A 200 -22.18 -7.90 59.25
N PHE A 201 -22.12 -9.06 59.89
CA PHE A 201 -21.15 -10.12 59.63
C PHE A 201 -21.13 -10.59 58.17
N PHE A 202 -22.29 -10.87 57.57
CA PHE A 202 -22.37 -11.32 56.17
C PHE A 202 -21.95 -10.22 55.19
N ILE A 203 -22.36 -8.96 55.42
CA ILE A 203 -21.99 -7.83 54.56
C ILE A 203 -20.48 -7.63 54.55
N ASN A 204 -19.84 -7.69 55.71
CA ASN A 204 -18.39 -7.54 55.82
C ASN A 204 -17.64 -8.70 55.16
N ALA A 205 -18.10 -9.94 55.33
CA ALA A 205 -17.54 -11.12 54.65
C ALA A 205 -17.70 -11.04 53.12
N PHE A 206 -18.86 -10.59 52.64
CA PHE A 206 -19.13 -10.46 51.21
C PHE A 206 -18.37 -9.27 50.59
N LYS A 207 -18.18 -8.17 51.34
CA LYS A 207 -17.32 -7.05 50.93
C LYS A 207 -15.85 -7.49 50.80
N ALA A 208 -15.33 -8.23 51.77
CA ALA A 208 -14.00 -8.81 51.70
C ALA A 208 -13.86 -9.78 50.52
N PHE A 209 -14.89 -10.60 50.25
CA PHE A 209 -14.95 -11.49 49.10
C PHE A 209 -14.88 -10.73 47.77
N ILE A 210 -15.71 -9.71 47.57
CA ILE A 210 -15.73 -8.90 46.35
C ILE A 210 -14.37 -8.18 46.19
N ILE A 211 -13.80 -7.59 47.25
CA ILE A 211 -12.48 -6.95 47.14
C ILE A 211 -11.39 -7.97 46.77
N ALA A 212 -11.39 -9.15 47.38
CA ALA A 212 -10.38 -10.17 47.13
C ALA A 212 -10.51 -10.83 45.75
N ASN A 213 -11.70 -10.83 45.14
CA ASN A 213 -11.96 -11.59 43.92
C ASN A 213 -12.36 -10.72 42.72
N PHE A 214 -13.22 -9.71 42.89
CA PHE A 214 -13.60 -8.81 41.78
C PHE A 214 -12.47 -7.86 41.39
N LYS A 215 -11.71 -7.34 42.36
CA LYS A 215 -10.60 -6.42 42.06
C LYS A 215 -9.54 -7.10 41.16
N PRO A 216 -8.90 -8.21 41.56
CA PRO A 216 -7.90 -8.85 40.71
C PRO A 216 -8.51 -9.46 39.45
N MET A 217 -9.79 -9.87 39.50
CA MET A 217 -10.49 -10.30 38.29
C MET A 217 -10.58 -9.17 37.28
N VAL A 218 -11.03 -7.98 37.66
CA VAL A 218 -11.12 -6.86 36.73
C VAL A 218 -9.73 -6.46 36.25
N GLU A 219 -8.76 -6.36 37.15
CA GLU A 219 -7.39 -5.96 36.81
C GLU A 219 -6.72 -6.94 35.83
N GLY A 220 -6.80 -8.24 36.09
CA GLY A 220 -6.21 -9.27 35.24
C GLY A 220 -7.02 -9.54 33.97
N ARG A 221 -8.35 -9.58 34.08
CA ARG A 221 -9.22 -9.98 32.96
C ARG A 221 -9.32 -8.88 31.91
N VAL A 222 -9.39 -7.61 32.31
CA VAL A 222 -9.36 -6.49 31.36
C VAL A 222 -8.10 -6.58 30.49
N CYS A 223 -6.93 -6.81 31.09
CA CYS A 223 -5.70 -6.97 30.33
C CYS A 223 -5.69 -8.19 29.41
N GLN A 224 -6.23 -9.34 29.84
CA GLN A 224 -6.38 -10.49 28.97
C GLN A 224 -7.30 -10.21 27.77
N MET A 225 -8.40 -9.49 28.00
CA MET A 225 -9.34 -9.11 26.93
C MET A 225 -8.68 -8.16 25.93
N VAL A 226 -8.05 -7.09 26.42
CA VAL A 226 -7.41 -6.09 25.55
C VAL A 226 -6.27 -6.73 24.77
N LYS A 227 -5.46 -7.59 25.41
CA LYS A 227 -4.41 -8.35 24.71
C LYS A 227 -4.97 -9.17 23.55
N LYS A 228 -6.11 -9.84 23.73
CA LYS A 228 -6.75 -10.61 22.65
C LYS A 228 -7.26 -9.71 21.51
N VAL A 229 -7.80 -8.54 21.84
CA VAL A 229 -8.24 -7.56 20.83
C VAL A 229 -7.05 -7.02 20.02
N VAL A 230 -5.96 -6.66 20.69
CA VAL A 230 -4.74 -6.12 20.04
C VAL A 230 -4.00 -7.21 19.28
N ASP A 231 -3.62 -8.29 19.93
CA ASP A 231 -2.78 -9.34 19.33
C ASP A 231 -3.56 -10.20 18.32
N GLY A 232 -4.89 -10.24 18.42
CA GLY A 232 -5.76 -11.00 17.52
C GLY A 232 -6.45 -10.10 16.48
N ASN A 233 -7.47 -9.35 16.90
CA ASN A 233 -8.37 -8.66 15.98
C ASN A 233 -7.72 -7.48 15.24
N MET A 234 -6.88 -6.70 15.91
CA MET A 234 -6.15 -5.61 15.25
C MET A 234 -5.14 -6.18 14.25
N ASN A 235 -4.44 -7.27 14.58
CA ASN A 235 -3.60 -7.97 13.61
C ASN A 235 -4.39 -8.55 12.42
N ASN A 236 -5.58 -9.11 12.65
CA ASN A 236 -6.46 -9.56 11.56
C ASN A 236 -6.82 -8.40 10.64
N PHE A 237 -7.16 -7.23 11.18
CA PHE A 237 -7.40 -6.04 10.38
C PHE A 237 -6.17 -5.58 9.61
N LEU A 238 -5.01 -5.46 10.27
CA LEU A 238 -3.77 -5.03 9.63
C LEU A 238 -3.31 -6.02 8.54
N SER A 239 -3.64 -7.31 8.66
CA SER A 239 -3.37 -8.32 7.64
C SER A 239 -4.19 -8.13 6.35
N THR A 240 -5.26 -7.32 6.38
CA THR A 240 -6.05 -6.96 5.19
C THR A 240 -5.37 -5.93 4.29
N MET A 241 -4.24 -5.35 4.73
CA MET A 241 -3.46 -4.46 3.90
C MET A 241 -2.96 -5.22 2.65
N PRO A 242 -3.24 -4.72 1.43
CA PRO A 242 -2.86 -5.45 0.22
C PRO A 242 -1.35 -5.45 0.06
N LEU A 243 -0.75 -6.65 0.14
CA LEU A 243 0.69 -6.83 -0.09
C LEU A 243 1.07 -6.73 -1.56
N GLN A 244 0.18 -7.19 -2.43
CA GLN A 244 0.39 -7.22 -3.87
C GLN A 244 -0.88 -6.72 -4.57
N VAL A 245 -0.75 -5.68 -5.39
CA VAL A 245 -1.87 -5.06 -6.10
C VAL A 245 -1.65 -5.18 -7.61
N PRO A 246 -2.46 -5.98 -8.32
CA PRO A 246 -2.45 -6.00 -9.78
C PRO A 246 -2.85 -4.63 -10.35
N LEU A 247 -2.11 -4.15 -11.36
CA LEU A 247 -2.45 -2.92 -12.09
C LEU A 247 -3.51 -3.15 -13.18
N SER A 248 -3.71 -4.41 -13.54
CA SER A 248 -4.65 -4.93 -14.54
C SER A 248 -6.12 -4.64 -14.21
N GLU A 249 -6.42 -4.53 -12.93
CA GLU A 249 -7.77 -4.51 -12.43
C GLU A 249 -8.26 -3.06 -12.25
N ASN A 250 -9.29 -2.69 -13.03
CA ASN A 250 -10.27 -1.68 -12.57
C ASN A 250 -10.96 -2.12 -11.25
N SER A 251 -10.72 -3.34 -10.79
CA SER A 251 -11.12 -3.87 -9.50
C SER A 251 -9.99 -3.79 -8.49
N VAL A 252 -9.95 -2.68 -7.77
CA VAL A 252 -10.32 -2.89 -6.39
C VAL A 252 -11.39 -1.86 -6.07
N ASN A 253 -12.62 -2.19 -6.46
CA ASN A 253 -13.83 -1.62 -5.88
C ASN A 253 -13.93 -2.09 -4.41
N ILE A 254 -12.90 -1.78 -3.61
CA ILE A 254 -12.88 -1.96 -2.16
C ILE A 254 -14.05 -1.18 -1.57
N LEU A 255 -14.37 -0.01 -2.14
CA LEU A 255 -15.57 0.74 -1.79
C LEU A 255 -16.86 -0.09 -1.99
N GLU A 256 -17.04 -0.78 -3.11
CA GLU A 256 -18.28 -1.55 -3.33
C GLU A 256 -18.39 -2.77 -2.40
N GLN A 257 -17.28 -3.46 -2.12
CA GLN A 257 -17.26 -4.57 -1.14
C GLN A 257 -17.34 -4.11 0.32
N THR A 258 -16.88 -2.89 0.62
CA THR A 258 -16.90 -2.33 1.98
C THR A 258 -18.28 -1.78 2.34
N PHE A 259 -19.01 -1.21 1.38
CA PHE A 259 -20.27 -0.49 1.66
C PHE A 259 -21.56 -1.28 1.42
N GLY A 260 -21.48 -2.57 1.04
CA GLY A 260 -22.67 -3.43 0.87
C GLY A 260 -23.70 -2.89 -0.15
N LEU A 261 -23.26 -2.00 -1.04
CA LEU A 261 -24.09 -1.44 -2.09
C LEU A 261 -24.30 -2.53 -3.13
N ALA A 262 -25.56 -2.81 -3.48
CA ALA A 262 -25.91 -3.77 -4.52
C ALA A 262 -25.01 -3.55 -5.74
N PRO A 263 -24.51 -4.62 -6.40
CA PRO A 263 -23.67 -4.48 -7.57
C PRO A 263 -24.44 -3.62 -8.56
N ARG A 264 -24.02 -2.36 -8.73
CA ARG A 264 -24.32 -1.68 -9.98
C ARG A 264 -23.64 -2.58 -10.99
N LYS A 265 -24.44 -3.25 -11.83
CA LYS A 265 -23.97 -3.91 -13.05
C LYS A 265 -22.82 -3.04 -13.55
N PRO A 266 -21.63 -3.61 -13.82
CA PRO A 266 -20.53 -2.81 -14.35
C PRO A 266 -21.16 -1.95 -15.43
N LEU A 267 -20.96 -0.63 -15.40
CA LEU A 267 -21.38 0.20 -16.51
C LEU A 267 -20.53 -0.26 -17.70
N SER A 268 -20.95 -1.35 -18.33
CA SER A 268 -20.93 -1.60 -19.76
C SER A 268 -21.89 -0.63 -20.43
N ARG A 269 -21.83 0.65 -20.04
CA ARG A 269 -21.93 1.74 -21.00
C ARG A 269 -20.50 2.03 -21.47
N PHE A 270 -19.93 1.02 -22.12
CA PHE A 270 -19.21 1.26 -23.37
C PHE A 270 -20.30 1.51 -24.43
N GLY A 271 -20.97 2.63 -24.26
CA GLY A 271 -22.00 3.16 -25.12
C GLY A 271 -21.70 4.63 -25.16
N ASP A 272 -21.09 5.05 -26.26
CA ASP A 272 -20.79 6.44 -26.62
C ASP A 272 -19.62 7.13 -25.90
N VAL A 273 -18.43 6.56 -26.07
CA VAL A 273 -17.23 7.39 -26.29
C VAL A 273 -16.80 7.06 -27.71
N GLY A 274 -17.20 7.93 -28.65
CA GLY A 274 -16.98 7.74 -30.08
C GLY A 274 -15.56 7.30 -30.40
N ALA A 275 -15.45 6.34 -31.31
CA ALA A 275 -14.24 5.77 -31.89
C ALA A 275 -12.98 6.65 -31.71
N ARG A 276 -12.16 6.33 -30.70
CA ARG A 276 -10.82 6.91 -30.54
C ARG A 276 -9.79 5.79 -30.44
N ASN A 277 -9.05 5.65 -31.53
CA ASN A 277 -7.72 5.05 -31.75
C ASN A 277 -7.52 3.56 -31.36
N PHE A 278 -7.41 2.69 -32.39
CA PHE A 278 -7.19 1.24 -32.27
C PHE A 278 -5.88 0.88 -31.54
N THR A 279 -4.80 1.62 -31.77
CA THR A 279 -3.46 1.41 -31.16
C THR A 279 -3.42 1.70 -29.66
N LEU A 280 -4.16 2.72 -29.21
CA LEU A 280 -4.30 3.05 -27.80
C LEU A 280 -5.05 1.95 -27.04
N ASN A 281 -6.13 1.45 -27.63
CA ASN A 281 -6.90 0.35 -27.06
C ASN A 281 -6.05 -0.93 -26.96
N GLU A 282 -5.25 -1.24 -27.97
CA GLU A 282 -4.33 -2.39 -27.91
C GLU A 282 -3.25 -2.21 -26.84
N PHE A 283 -2.63 -1.02 -26.72
CA PHE A 283 -1.66 -0.72 -25.67
C PHE A 283 -2.26 -0.84 -24.26
N ILE A 284 -3.42 -0.20 -24.04
CA ILE A 284 -4.13 -0.23 -22.76
C ILE A 284 -4.59 -1.66 -22.45
N ASN A 285 -5.14 -2.39 -23.42
CA ASN A 285 -5.57 -3.78 -23.23
C ASN A 285 -4.37 -4.67 -22.94
N ASN A 286 -3.22 -4.47 -23.58
CA ASN A 286 -1.99 -5.22 -23.28
C ASN A 286 -1.47 -4.92 -21.87
N LEU A 287 -1.51 -3.66 -21.41
CA LEU A 287 -1.18 -3.31 -20.02
C LEU A 287 -2.19 -3.89 -19.02
N ARG A 288 -3.48 -3.93 -19.38
CA ARG A 288 -4.57 -4.42 -18.52
C ARG A 288 -4.70 -5.94 -18.50
N GLN A 289 -4.38 -6.64 -19.57
CA GLN A 289 -4.50 -8.10 -19.68
C GLN A 289 -3.30 -8.83 -19.09
N LYS A 290 -2.24 -8.11 -18.75
CA LYS A 290 -0.95 -8.71 -18.41
C LYS A 290 -0.51 -8.32 -17.00
N ASN A 291 -0.08 -9.35 -16.25
CA ASN A 291 0.10 -9.41 -14.80
C ASN A 291 1.16 -8.46 -14.20
N LEU A 292 1.09 -7.15 -14.40
CA LEU A 292 1.92 -6.21 -13.63
C LEU A 292 1.34 -6.06 -12.23
N VAL A 293 2.18 -6.31 -11.22
CA VAL A 293 1.79 -6.33 -9.80
C VAL A 293 2.69 -5.41 -9.01
N MET A 294 2.11 -4.53 -8.21
CA MET A 294 2.82 -3.66 -7.28
C MET A 294 2.99 -4.35 -5.92
N ASP A 295 4.21 -4.39 -5.42
CA ASP A 295 4.60 -4.98 -4.14
C ASP A 295 4.68 -3.90 -3.04
N PHE A 296 3.80 -4.01 -2.05
CA PHE A 296 3.67 -3.11 -0.90
C PHE A 296 4.19 -3.72 0.41
N GLN A 297 4.85 -4.86 0.36
CA GLN A 297 5.42 -5.47 1.57
C GLN A 297 6.36 -4.49 2.27
N LEU A 298 6.21 -4.39 3.59
CA LEU A 298 7.11 -3.65 4.45
C LEU A 298 8.51 -4.26 4.37
N ILE A 299 9.53 -3.41 4.35
CA ILE A 299 10.94 -3.85 4.28
C ILE A 299 11.62 -3.85 5.66
N ARG A 300 11.04 -3.15 6.63
CA ARG A 300 11.51 -3.06 8.03
C ARG A 300 10.35 -2.71 8.95
N ASP A 301 10.60 -2.79 10.26
CA ASP A 301 9.64 -2.37 11.28
C ASP A 301 9.25 -0.89 11.10
N PRO A 302 7.99 -0.52 11.36
CA PRO A 302 7.57 0.87 11.42
C PRO A 302 8.39 1.65 12.44
N LEU A 303 8.66 2.92 12.15
CA LEU A 303 9.47 3.81 12.98
C LEU A 303 8.61 4.95 13.53
N ILE A 304 8.74 5.20 14.82
CA ILE A 304 8.15 6.32 15.51
C ILE A 304 9.23 7.38 15.71
N SER A 305 8.99 8.56 15.15
CA SER A 305 9.83 9.74 15.34
C SER A 305 8.97 10.99 15.19
N TYR A 306 9.29 12.08 15.89
CA TYR A 306 8.57 13.36 15.77
C TYR A 306 7.03 13.28 15.91
N GLY A 307 6.53 12.35 16.73
CA GLY A 307 5.08 12.17 16.93
C GLY A 307 4.34 11.53 15.75
N VAL A 308 5.04 10.95 14.78
CA VAL A 308 4.45 10.24 13.64
C VAL A 308 4.86 8.76 13.61
N ILE A 309 4.08 7.96 12.89
CA ILE A 309 4.41 6.57 12.57
C ILE A 309 4.77 6.49 11.09
N ASP A 310 6.04 6.22 10.80
CA ASP A 310 6.56 6.00 9.44
C ASP A 310 6.62 4.50 9.12
N MET A 311 6.02 4.10 8.01
CA MET A 311 6.05 2.75 7.47
C MET A 311 6.77 2.74 6.11
N PHE A 312 7.59 1.72 5.89
CA PHE A 312 8.50 1.63 4.75
C PHE A 312 8.15 0.41 3.91
N ALA A 313 7.60 0.63 2.71
CA ALA A 313 7.18 -0.41 1.79
C ALA A 313 8.08 -0.47 0.55
N LYS A 314 8.16 -1.67 -0.04
CA LYS A 314 9.06 -1.96 -1.16
C LYS A 314 8.77 -1.11 -2.40
N GLY A 315 7.51 -1.00 -2.82
CA GLY A 315 7.09 -0.13 -3.92
C GLY A 315 7.59 -0.56 -5.31
N GLU A 316 7.80 -1.86 -5.52
CA GLU A 316 8.24 -2.40 -6.82
C GLU A 316 7.05 -2.82 -7.66
N ILE A 317 6.96 -2.36 -8.91
CA ILE A 317 6.03 -2.94 -9.88
C ILE A 317 6.80 -3.94 -10.73
N SER A 318 6.36 -5.20 -10.73
CA SER A 318 7.04 -6.27 -11.48
C SER A 318 6.10 -7.22 -12.20
N TRP A 319 6.63 -7.89 -13.21
CA TRP A 319 5.92 -8.94 -13.92
C TRP A 319 5.56 -10.10 -12.98
N LYS A 320 4.26 -10.36 -12.82
CA LYS A 320 3.66 -11.36 -11.93
C LYS A 320 4.09 -11.22 -10.46
N GLY A 321 4.58 -10.06 -10.04
CA GLY A 321 5.11 -9.86 -8.68
C GLY A 321 6.43 -10.58 -8.41
N LEU A 322 7.13 -11.06 -9.44
CA LEU A 322 8.37 -11.86 -9.29
C LEU A 322 9.61 -11.00 -8.97
N GLY A 323 9.49 -9.67 -8.96
CA GLY A 323 10.59 -8.74 -8.77
C GLY A 323 11.56 -8.72 -9.96
N LYS A 324 12.87 -8.78 -9.66
CA LYS A 324 14.00 -8.78 -10.62
C LYS A 324 14.21 -7.47 -11.38
N THR A 325 13.79 -6.35 -10.79
CA THR A 325 14.18 -5.02 -11.27
C THR A 325 15.69 -4.83 -11.05
N PRO A 326 16.49 -4.46 -12.07
CA PRO A 326 17.97 -4.43 -11.98
C PRO A 326 18.52 -3.11 -11.40
N PHE A 327 17.69 -2.42 -10.61
CA PHE A 327 17.99 -1.18 -9.92
C PHE A 327 17.13 -1.12 -8.65
N ASP A 328 17.50 -0.23 -7.73
CA ASP A 328 16.91 -0.13 -6.40
C ASP A 328 16.23 1.24 -6.18
N PRO A 329 15.42 1.40 -5.13
CA PRO A 329 14.85 2.69 -4.78
C PRO A 329 15.92 3.75 -4.42
N PRO A 330 15.71 5.02 -4.81
CA PRO A 330 16.63 6.09 -4.44
C PRO A 330 16.55 6.43 -2.95
N ASN A 331 17.65 6.95 -2.43
CA ASN A 331 17.64 7.56 -1.11
C ASN A 331 16.99 8.95 -1.20
N VAL A 332 15.82 9.11 -0.57
CA VAL A 332 15.07 10.36 -0.53
C VAL A 332 15.04 10.94 0.89
N ARG A 333 15.22 12.25 1.00
CA ARG A 333 15.08 12.96 2.27
C ARG A 333 13.67 13.50 2.38
N LEU A 334 12.88 12.87 3.25
CA LEU A 334 11.51 13.32 3.51
C LEU A 334 11.52 14.54 4.44
N PRO A 335 10.64 15.53 4.20
CA PRO A 335 10.52 16.67 5.11
C PRO A 335 9.99 16.22 6.48
N PRO A 336 10.29 16.99 7.55
CA PRO A 336 9.68 16.75 8.84
C PRO A 336 8.15 16.88 8.75
N PRO A 337 7.41 16.16 9.61
CA PRO A 337 5.95 16.19 9.59
C PRO A 337 5.44 17.62 9.83
N ASN A 338 4.57 18.10 8.96
CA ASN A 338 3.92 19.41 9.04
C ASN A 338 2.46 19.32 8.58
N GLY A 339 1.67 20.35 8.88
CA GLY A 339 0.26 20.42 8.45
C GLY A 339 -0.71 19.68 9.36
N ILE A 340 -1.97 19.58 8.90
CA ILE A 340 -3.11 19.07 9.67
C ILE A 340 -3.75 17.81 9.06
N HIS A 341 -3.27 17.34 7.91
CA HIS A 341 -3.72 16.12 7.27
C HIS A 341 -3.41 14.89 8.12
N MET A 342 -4.18 13.81 7.93
CA MET A 342 -4.10 12.62 8.77
C MET A 342 -3.04 11.62 8.29
N ALA A 343 -2.74 11.60 7.00
CA ALA A 343 -1.75 10.68 6.43
C ALA A 343 -0.99 11.32 5.26
N GLU A 344 0.27 10.90 5.09
CA GLU A 344 1.10 11.23 3.93
C GLU A 344 1.59 9.94 3.26
N PHE A 345 1.57 9.92 1.93
CA PHE A 345 2.15 8.86 1.12
C PHE A 345 3.24 9.46 0.26
N TYR A 346 4.41 8.86 0.28
CA TYR A 346 5.53 9.24 -0.58
C TYR A 346 5.86 8.08 -1.52
N GLY A 347 5.70 8.30 -2.82
CA GLY A 347 6.12 7.34 -3.83
C GLY A 347 7.38 7.82 -4.53
N THR A 348 8.45 7.06 -4.48
CA THR A 348 9.67 7.41 -5.24
C THR A 348 9.48 7.15 -6.74
N ASP A 349 10.31 7.76 -7.57
CA ASP A 349 10.31 7.49 -9.01
C ASP A 349 10.67 6.03 -9.36
N TYR A 350 11.18 5.25 -8.41
CA TYR A 350 11.35 3.81 -8.52
C TYR A 350 10.07 3.06 -8.93
N ILE A 351 8.91 3.49 -8.42
CA ILE A 351 7.61 2.87 -8.75
C ILE A 351 7.37 2.98 -10.26
N ALA A 352 7.46 4.20 -10.81
CA ALA A 352 7.26 4.44 -12.23
C ALA A 352 8.33 3.74 -13.09
N ASN A 353 9.60 3.77 -12.67
CA ASN A 353 10.68 3.16 -13.45
C ASN A 353 10.64 1.63 -13.44
N SER A 354 10.27 0.99 -12.32
CA SER A 354 10.08 -0.47 -12.27
C SER A 354 8.94 -0.91 -13.21
N LEU A 355 7.82 -0.19 -13.20
CA LEU A 355 6.74 -0.37 -14.19
C LEU A 355 7.25 -0.26 -15.63
N LEU A 356 7.93 0.84 -15.96
CA LEU A 356 8.43 1.09 -17.32
C LEU A 356 9.44 0.04 -17.76
N TYR A 357 10.30 -0.45 -16.85
CA TYR A 357 11.24 -1.52 -17.14
C TYR A 357 10.54 -2.85 -17.47
N HIS A 358 9.58 -3.26 -16.65
CA HIS A 358 8.84 -4.50 -16.90
C HIS A 358 7.97 -4.38 -18.15
N ALA A 359 7.32 -3.23 -18.38
CA ALA A 359 6.58 -2.98 -19.62
C ALA A 359 7.49 -3.03 -20.86
N TYR A 360 8.72 -2.49 -20.77
CA TYR A 360 9.73 -2.60 -21.83
C TYR A 360 10.14 -4.06 -22.08
N LYS A 361 10.45 -4.83 -21.03
CA LYS A 361 10.84 -6.25 -21.16
C LYS A 361 9.73 -7.10 -21.79
N GLN A 362 8.47 -6.75 -21.53
CA GLN A 362 7.31 -7.42 -22.11
C GLN A 362 6.89 -6.86 -23.48
N LYS A 363 7.69 -5.96 -24.07
CA LYS A 363 7.47 -5.35 -25.38
C LYS A 363 6.16 -4.54 -25.52
N TYR A 364 5.64 -4.01 -24.42
CA TYR A 364 4.42 -3.18 -24.47
C TYR A 364 4.64 -1.83 -25.15
N MET A 365 5.89 -1.42 -25.32
CA MET A 365 6.26 -0.18 -26.00
C MET A 365 6.60 -0.39 -27.48
N ASP A 366 6.51 -1.63 -27.98
CA ASP A 366 6.67 -1.91 -29.39
C ASP A 366 5.29 -1.70 -30.05
N MET A 367 5.21 -0.75 -30.98
CA MET A 367 3.96 -0.24 -31.53
C MET A 367 4.01 -0.22 -33.06
N VAL A 368 2.88 -0.56 -33.69
CA VAL A 368 2.66 -0.35 -35.12
C VAL A 368 1.69 0.79 -35.28
N ILE A 369 2.12 1.85 -35.95
CA ILE A 369 1.34 3.07 -36.16
C ILE A 369 1.04 3.17 -37.66
N GLY A 370 -0.19 2.84 -38.04
CA GLY A 370 -0.71 2.97 -39.40
C GLY A 370 -1.77 4.09 -39.54
N PRO A 371 -2.25 4.35 -40.77
CA PRO A 371 -3.36 5.25 -41.09
C PRO A 371 -4.61 5.07 -40.21
N GLU A 372 -4.90 3.84 -39.80
CA GLU A 372 -6.02 3.47 -38.93
C GLU A 372 -5.85 3.88 -37.45
N SER A 373 -4.66 4.33 -37.06
CA SER A 373 -4.35 4.65 -35.66
C SER A 373 -5.03 5.94 -35.20
N SER A 374 -5.30 6.88 -36.12
CA SER A 374 -5.98 8.15 -35.84
C SER A 374 -6.54 8.74 -37.14
N PRO A 375 -7.68 9.46 -37.12
CA PRO A 375 -8.19 10.18 -38.28
C PRO A 375 -7.18 11.14 -38.91
N GLN A 376 -6.34 11.79 -38.10
CA GLN A 376 -5.27 12.69 -38.58
C GLN A 376 -4.19 11.92 -39.34
N LEU A 377 -3.85 10.69 -38.89
CA LEU A 377 -2.82 9.88 -39.53
C LEU A 377 -3.29 9.27 -40.85
N LYS A 378 -4.61 9.12 -41.04
CA LYS A 378 -5.18 8.59 -42.29
C LYS A 378 -4.81 9.43 -43.52
N THR A 379 -4.78 10.76 -43.36
CA THR A 379 -4.40 11.69 -44.45
C THR A 379 -2.90 11.96 -44.49
N LEU A 380 -2.18 11.72 -43.38
CA LEU A 380 -0.74 11.98 -43.29
C LEU A 380 0.12 10.80 -43.76
N LEU A 381 -0.25 9.55 -43.44
CA LEU A 381 0.55 8.35 -43.70
C LEU A 381 0.30 7.74 -45.08
N VAL A 382 0.24 8.59 -46.11
CA VAL A 382 0.06 8.21 -47.51
C VAL A 382 1.16 8.83 -48.37
N THR A 383 1.52 8.18 -49.47
CA THR A 383 2.59 8.66 -50.36
C THR A 383 2.10 9.63 -51.41
N THR A 384 0.84 9.59 -51.82
CA THR A 384 0.24 10.56 -52.74
C THR A 384 -0.82 11.37 -52.00
N CYS A 385 -0.68 12.70 -52.03
CA CYS A 385 -1.61 13.58 -51.34
C CYS A 385 -2.70 14.04 -52.32
N ASP A 386 -3.98 13.77 -52.01
CA ASP A 386 -5.10 14.25 -52.83
C ASP A 386 -5.35 15.75 -52.63
N THR A 387 -5.34 16.20 -51.37
CA THR A 387 -5.44 17.61 -50.96
C THR A 387 -4.71 17.85 -49.64
N GLY A 388 -3.94 18.93 -49.53
CA GLY A 388 -3.20 19.28 -48.31
C GLY A 388 -1.91 18.49 -48.12
N PHE A 389 -1.47 18.38 -46.87
CA PHE A 389 -0.15 17.87 -46.48
C PHE A 389 -0.15 16.37 -46.18
N CYS A 390 0.80 15.61 -46.74
CA CYS A 390 1.05 14.21 -46.39
C CYS A 390 2.55 13.86 -46.38
N ILE A 391 2.92 12.70 -45.83
CA ILE A 391 4.34 12.30 -45.69
C ILE A 391 5.04 12.14 -47.04
N GLY A 392 4.30 11.82 -48.10
CA GLY A 392 4.81 11.77 -49.46
C GLY A 392 5.35 13.11 -49.97
N GLU A 393 4.60 14.19 -49.75
CA GLU A 393 4.99 15.55 -50.13
C GLU A 393 6.18 16.05 -49.29
N PHE A 394 6.16 15.74 -47.99
CA PHE A 394 7.26 16.11 -47.09
C PHE A 394 8.56 15.39 -47.43
N LEU A 395 8.50 14.09 -47.72
CA LEU A 395 9.63 13.29 -48.19
C LEU A 395 9.65 13.26 -49.72
N GLY A 396 9.53 14.43 -50.37
CA GLY A 396 9.01 14.66 -51.74
C GLY A 396 9.27 13.66 -52.88
N THR A 397 10.39 12.95 -52.90
CA THR A 397 10.65 11.88 -53.89
C THR A 397 9.91 10.57 -53.57
N LEU A 398 9.41 10.40 -52.34
CA LEU A 398 8.61 9.27 -51.88
C LEU A 398 7.35 9.11 -52.74
N SER A 399 6.64 10.21 -53.03
CA SER A 399 5.46 10.20 -53.92
C SER A 399 5.80 9.74 -55.33
N LYS A 400 6.99 10.09 -55.83
CA LYS A 400 7.43 9.73 -57.19
C LYS A 400 7.91 8.29 -57.28
N GLN A 401 8.67 7.83 -56.28
CA GLN A 401 9.26 6.50 -56.24
C GLN A 401 8.22 5.43 -55.87
N TYR A 402 7.21 5.79 -55.08
CA TYR A 402 6.18 4.88 -54.57
C TYR A 402 4.79 5.54 -54.57
N PRO A 403 4.17 5.79 -55.74
CA PRO A 403 2.86 6.45 -55.82
C PRO A 403 1.72 5.57 -55.30
N ASP A 404 0.70 6.19 -54.71
CA ASP A 404 -0.57 5.55 -54.26
C ASP A 404 -0.39 4.42 -53.25
N ARG A 405 0.46 4.65 -52.24
CA ARG A 405 0.80 3.68 -51.20
C ARG A 405 0.48 4.25 -49.82
N GLU A 406 0.09 3.36 -48.92
CA GLU A 406 0.03 3.66 -47.49
C GLU A 406 1.38 3.35 -46.82
N VAL A 407 1.68 4.10 -45.78
CA VAL A 407 2.90 3.95 -44.97
C VAL A 407 2.52 3.61 -43.54
N GLU A 408 3.31 2.77 -42.89
CA GLU A 408 3.18 2.52 -41.45
C GLU A 408 4.53 2.62 -40.75
N VAL A 409 4.48 3.02 -39.48
CA VAL A 409 5.66 3.18 -38.63
C VAL A 409 5.71 2.02 -37.65
N HIS A 410 6.81 1.27 -37.66
CA HIS A 410 7.11 0.27 -36.63
C HIS A 410 8.07 0.89 -35.63
N TYR A 411 7.56 1.16 -34.44
CA TYR A 411 8.33 1.68 -33.33
C TYR A 411 8.68 0.57 -32.35
N SER A 412 9.91 0.55 -31.87
CA SER A 412 10.34 -0.34 -30.79
C SER A 412 11.23 0.41 -29.82
N ALA A 413 11.01 0.23 -28.52
CA ALA A 413 11.88 0.83 -27.52
C ALA A 413 13.28 0.18 -27.61
N SER A 414 14.34 0.99 -27.60
CA SER A 414 15.72 0.48 -27.64
C SER A 414 16.28 0.17 -26.25
N LYS A 415 15.72 0.83 -25.23
CA LYS A 415 15.99 0.61 -23.81
C LYS A 415 14.76 1.04 -22.99
N ALA A 416 14.69 0.59 -21.74
CA ALA A 416 13.64 0.98 -20.80
C ALA A 416 13.56 2.51 -20.69
N PRO A 417 12.36 3.10 -20.83
CA PRO A 417 12.16 4.52 -20.60
C PRO A 417 12.43 4.89 -19.15
N VAL A 418 12.70 6.16 -18.94
CA VAL A 418 12.98 6.71 -17.61
C VAL A 418 11.95 7.79 -17.30
N MET A 419 11.42 7.75 -16.08
CA MET A 419 10.62 8.82 -15.51
C MET A 419 11.29 9.32 -14.22
N ILE A 420 11.74 10.56 -14.20
CA ILE A 420 12.33 11.17 -12.99
C ILE A 420 11.38 12.24 -12.46
N PHE A 421 11.10 12.20 -11.16
CA PHE A 421 10.33 13.25 -10.49
C PHE A 421 11.25 14.41 -10.15
N VAL A 422 10.84 15.61 -10.54
CA VAL A 422 11.48 16.87 -10.19
C VAL A 422 10.42 17.82 -9.62
N GLN A 423 10.81 18.99 -9.15
CA GLN A 423 9.86 19.93 -8.56
C GLN A 423 8.70 20.22 -9.53
N ASN A 424 7.47 19.95 -9.07
CA ASN A 424 6.18 20.19 -9.74
C ASN A 424 5.92 19.42 -11.05
N ARG A 425 6.84 18.60 -11.56
CA ARG A 425 6.67 17.86 -12.82
C ARG A 425 7.44 16.55 -12.83
N ALA A 426 7.06 15.62 -13.69
CA ALA A 426 7.82 14.42 -14.00
C ALA A 426 8.45 14.55 -15.39
N ARG A 427 9.70 14.13 -15.53
CA ARG A 427 10.45 14.14 -16.79
C ARG A 427 10.49 12.74 -17.34
N PHE A 428 9.82 12.53 -18.47
CA PHE A 428 9.81 11.25 -19.18
C PHE A 428 10.78 11.28 -20.35
N ARG A 429 11.57 10.22 -20.50
CA ARG A 429 12.49 10.06 -21.63
C ARG A 429 12.43 8.64 -22.16
N ILE A 430 12.22 8.52 -23.47
CA ILE A 430 12.22 7.24 -24.18
C ILE A 430 13.17 7.30 -25.37
N HIS A 431 13.84 6.17 -25.60
CA HIS A 431 14.68 5.96 -26.78
C HIS A 431 14.10 4.78 -27.56
N GLY A 432 14.03 4.92 -28.87
CA GLY A 432 13.45 3.90 -29.72
C GLY A 432 14.12 3.79 -31.07
N LYS A 433 13.90 2.66 -31.73
CA LYS A 433 14.16 2.47 -33.15
C LYS A 433 12.83 2.57 -33.88
N MET A 434 12.87 3.26 -35.00
CA MET A 434 11.71 3.54 -35.82
C MET A 434 12.01 3.08 -37.24
N ASN A 435 11.17 2.20 -37.78
CA ASN A 435 11.22 1.83 -39.18
C ASN A 435 9.98 2.39 -39.85
N LEU A 436 10.16 3.05 -40.99
CA LEU A 436 9.06 3.45 -41.87
C LEU A 436 8.92 2.39 -42.95
N LEU A 437 7.72 1.84 -43.12
CA LEU A 437 7.45 0.75 -44.06
C LEU A 437 6.34 1.13 -45.03
N LEU A 438 6.51 0.77 -46.28
CA LEU A 438 5.44 0.77 -47.27
C LEU A 438 4.55 -0.45 -47.07
N ARG A 439 3.23 -0.21 -47.01
CA ARG A 439 2.24 -1.27 -47.06
C ARG A 439 2.17 -1.90 -48.45
N PRO A 440 1.91 -3.20 -48.54
CA PRO A 440 1.71 -3.87 -49.81
C PRO A 440 0.37 -3.45 -50.44
N VAL A 441 0.34 -3.33 -51.77
CA VAL A 441 -0.91 -3.03 -52.51
C VAL A 441 -1.78 -4.29 -52.65
N ASN A 442 -1.14 -5.47 -52.73
CA ASN A 442 -1.79 -6.77 -52.79
C ASN A 442 -1.34 -7.64 -51.61
N ASN A 443 -2.23 -8.49 -51.08
CA ASN A 443 -1.93 -9.41 -49.96
C ASN A 443 -0.77 -10.40 -50.20
N SER A 444 -0.27 -10.49 -51.44
CA SER A 444 0.88 -11.32 -51.84
C SER A 444 2.24 -10.61 -51.76
N GLN A 445 2.29 -9.29 -51.53
CA GLN A 445 3.53 -8.52 -51.42
C GLN A 445 4.00 -8.36 -49.97
N VAL A 446 5.31 -8.34 -49.75
CA VAL A 446 5.93 -8.14 -48.43
C VAL A 446 6.08 -6.65 -48.13
N LYS A 447 5.88 -6.27 -46.86
CA LYS A 447 6.15 -4.92 -46.36
C LYS A 447 7.61 -4.53 -46.62
N THR A 448 7.82 -3.35 -47.19
CA THR A 448 9.17 -2.88 -47.56
C THR A 448 9.60 -1.75 -46.63
N VAL A 449 10.71 -1.93 -45.91
CA VAL A 449 11.30 -0.87 -45.08
C VAL A 449 11.95 0.18 -45.99
N ILE A 450 11.52 1.43 -45.88
CA ILE A 450 12.02 2.57 -46.68
C ILE A 450 12.95 3.49 -45.88
N ILE A 451 12.71 3.64 -44.58
CA ILE A 451 13.57 4.41 -43.68
C ILE A 451 13.82 3.62 -42.41
N ARG A 452 15.06 3.70 -41.91
CA ARG A 452 15.45 3.30 -40.56
C ARG A 452 15.97 4.50 -39.81
N ALA A 453 15.44 4.73 -38.62
CA ALA A 453 15.86 5.83 -37.77
C ALA A 453 15.89 5.41 -36.29
N GLU A 454 16.66 6.14 -35.50
CA GLU A 454 16.54 6.14 -34.04
C GLU A 454 15.80 7.40 -33.61
N SER A 455 15.11 7.31 -32.48
CA SER A 455 14.33 8.42 -31.94
C SER A 455 14.64 8.60 -30.46
N VAL A 456 14.62 9.86 -30.04
CA VAL A 456 14.75 10.25 -28.63
C VAL A 456 13.67 11.27 -28.32
N MET A 457 12.73 10.88 -27.47
CA MET A 457 11.67 11.77 -27.02
C MET A 457 11.87 12.14 -25.55
N THR A 458 11.73 13.42 -25.24
CA THR A 458 11.68 13.95 -23.87
C THR A 458 10.37 14.71 -23.69
N SER A 459 9.65 14.40 -22.60
CA SER A 459 8.34 14.98 -22.29
C SER A 459 8.25 15.41 -20.83
N ASN A 460 7.52 16.49 -20.58
CA ASN A 460 7.09 16.91 -19.25
C ASN A 460 5.72 16.34 -18.97
N ILE A 461 5.57 15.67 -17.83
CA ILE A 461 4.32 15.10 -17.35
C ILE A 461 3.90 15.87 -16.10
N ASN A 462 2.68 16.41 -16.09
CA ASN A 462 2.09 16.94 -14.86
C ASN A 462 1.06 15.96 -14.32
N LEU A 463 1.26 15.54 -13.07
CA LEU A 463 0.36 14.62 -12.40
C LEU A 463 -0.66 15.38 -11.56
N ARG A 464 -1.87 14.84 -11.48
CA ARG A 464 -2.98 15.35 -10.67
C ARG A 464 -3.79 14.19 -10.11
N ILE A 465 -4.58 14.46 -9.09
CA ILE A 465 -5.55 13.49 -8.57
C ILE A 465 -6.94 13.82 -9.12
N SER A 466 -7.61 12.80 -9.66
CA SER A 466 -8.98 12.86 -10.13
C SER A 466 -9.78 11.75 -9.46
N GLY A 467 -10.50 12.08 -8.38
CA GLY A 467 -11.13 11.09 -7.50
C GLY A 467 -10.08 10.29 -6.73
N MET A 468 -10.04 8.97 -6.96
CA MET A 468 -9.06 8.04 -6.36
C MET A 468 -7.97 7.61 -7.37
N ARG A 469 -7.90 8.26 -8.54
CA ARG A 469 -6.91 7.96 -9.58
C ARG A 469 -5.89 9.09 -9.68
N ILE A 470 -4.62 8.71 -9.79
CA ILE A 470 -3.55 9.60 -10.24
C ILE A 470 -3.62 9.62 -11.76
N THR A 471 -3.93 10.78 -12.33
CA THR A 471 -3.96 11.04 -13.77
C THR A 471 -2.90 12.08 -14.12
N GLY A 472 -2.67 12.31 -15.41
CA GLY A 472 -1.76 13.36 -15.83
C GLY A 472 -2.02 13.89 -17.23
N ASN A 473 -1.29 14.93 -17.59
CA ASN A 473 -1.11 15.38 -18.95
C ASN A 473 0.38 15.31 -19.32
N ALA A 474 0.66 15.11 -20.60
CA ALA A 474 2.00 15.16 -21.14
C ALA A 474 2.15 16.41 -22.02
N SER A 475 3.37 16.93 -22.11
CA SER A 475 3.78 17.90 -23.12
C SER A 475 5.11 17.45 -23.69
N VAL A 476 5.23 17.37 -25.02
CA VAL A 476 6.47 16.91 -25.65
C VAL A 476 7.43 18.09 -25.76
N GLU A 477 8.58 18.01 -25.08
CA GLU A 477 9.59 19.07 -25.11
C GLU A 477 10.54 18.90 -26.29
N LYS A 478 10.92 17.66 -26.59
CA LYS A 478 11.86 17.35 -27.65
C LYS A 478 11.56 16.00 -28.26
N LEU A 479 11.52 15.93 -29.60
CA LEU A 479 11.45 14.70 -30.38
C LEU A 479 12.53 14.74 -31.46
N ASP A 480 13.65 14.09 -31.20
CA ASP A 480 14.77 14.03 -32.15
C ASP A 480 14.74 12.71 -32.91
N PHE A 481 15.00 12.78 -34.21
CA PHE A 481 15.25 11.61 -35.04
C PHE A 481 16.70 11.58 -35.54
N LYS A 482 17.30 10.40 -35.55
CA LYS A 482 18.59 10.13 -36.17
C LYS A 482 18.37 9.15 -37.32
N LEU A 483 18.50 9.62 -38.54
CA LEU A 483 18.40 8.82 -39.75
C LEU A 483 19.60 7.84 -39.82
N LEU A 484 19.32 6.56 -39.99
CA LEU A 484 20.34 5.50 -40.14
C LEU A 484 20.47 5.07 -41.59
N GLU A 485 19.34 4.84 -42.26
CA GLU A 485 19.26 4.37 -43.64
C GLU A 485 18.01 4.96 -44.28
N SER A 486 18.13 5.43 -45.52
CA SER A 486 17.00 5.84 -46.36
C SER A 486 17.14 5.18 -47.73
N ARG A 487 16.04 4.60 -48.22
CA ARG A 487 15.92 4.09 -49.60
C ARG A 487 15.18 5.07 -50.52
N ILE A 488 14.82 6.22 -49.98
CA ILE A 488 14.16 7.33 -50.67
C ILE A 488 15.26 8.27 -51.16
N GLN A 489 15.20 8.66 -52.43
CA GLN A 489 16.15 9.62 -53.01
C GLN A 489 16.02 10.98 -52.31
N ASP A 490 17.10 11.72 -52.10
CA ASP A 490 17.06 13.10 -51.58
C ASP A 490 16.48 13.29 -50.15
N VAL A 491 16.39 12.23 -49.33
CA VAL A 491 16.04 12.36 -47.90
C VAL A 491 17.32 12.32 -47.06
N ASP A 492 17.66 13.48 -46.49
CA ASP A 492 18.78 13.65 -45.58
C ASP A 492 18.34 13.81 -44.11
N GLN A 493 19.32 13.92 -43.20
CA GLN A 493 19.07 14.01 -41.77
C GLN A 493 18.31 15.30 -41.39
N ALA A 494 18.56 16.42 -42.08
CA ALA A 494 17.89 17.69 -41.81
C ALA A 494 16.40 17.59 -42.16
N SER A 495 16.11 17.14 -43.39
CA SER A 495 14.74 16.96 -43.87
C SER A 495 13.96 15.98 -42.98
N PHE A 496 14.56 14.84 -42.62
CA PHE A 496 13.90 13.87 -41.76
C PHE A 496 13.72 14.36 -40.30
N GLY A 497 14.63 15.21 -39.81
CA GLY A 497 14.56 15.77 -38.46
C GLY A 497 13.33 16.65 -38.23
N ASP A 498 12.93 17.40 -39.27
CA ASP A 498 11.77 18.30 -39.23
C ASP A 498 10.43 17.55 -39.07
N LEU A 499 10.35 16.25 -39.38
CA LEU A 499 9.20 15.39 -39.03
C LEU A 499 8.94 15.31 -37.52
N GLY A 500 9.95 15.60 -36.70
CA GLY A 500 9.84 15.67 -35.24
C GLY A 500 8.78 16.66 -34.77
N LEU A 501 8.61 17.78 -35.48
CA LEU A 501 7.62 18.80 -35.14
C LEU A 501 6.19 18.28 -35.27
N PHE A 502 5.91 17.52 -36.34
CA PHE A 502 4.59 16.93 -36.58
C PHE A 502 4.31 15.74 -35.66
N GLY A 503 5.32 14.89 -35.42
CA GLY A 503 5.18 13.75 -34.53
C GLY A 503 4.93 14.14 -33.07
N ALA A 504 5.42 15.31 -32.64
CA ALA A 504 5.31 15.77 -31.26
C ALA A 504 3.85 15.96 -30.82
N GLU A 505 3.00 16.60 -31.63
CA GLU A 505 1.58 16.84 -31.30
C GLU A 505 0.81 15.53 -31.15
N PHE A 506 0.97 14.60 -32.10
CA PHE A 506 0.35 13.28 -32.03
C PHE A 506 0.78 12.51 -30.78
N LEU A 507 2.08 12.49 -30.47
CA LEU A 507 2.60 11.81 -29.29
C LEU A 507 2.16 12.47 -27.99
N GLU A 508 2.02 13.79 -27.97
CA GLU A 508 1.49 14.52 -26.82
C GLU A 508 0.06 14.11 -26.48
N HIS A 509 -0.81 14.04 -27.49
CA HIS A 509 -2.18 13.56 -27.33
C HIS A 509 -2.22 12.09 -26.90
N LEU A 510 -1.44 11.23 -27.54
CA LEU A 510 -1.37 9.80 -27.20
C LEU A 510 -0.94 9.59 -25.74
N LEU A 511 0.15 10.26 -25.31
CA LEU A 511 0.64 10.17 -23.94
C LEU A 511 -0.38 10.72 -22.94
N THR A 512 -1.04 11.84 -23.27
CA THR A 512 -2.07 12.42 -22.42
C THR A 512 -3.25 11.48 -22.26
N ASP A 513 -3.73 10.85 -23.33
CA ASP A 513 -4.83 9.87 -23.27
C ASP A 513 -4.46 8.67 -22.39
N ILE A 514 -3.23 8.15 -22.51
CA ILE A 514 -2.71 7.07 -21.64
C ILE A 514 -2.70 7.52 -20.17
N LEU A 515 -2.20 8.72 -19.89
CA LEU A 515 -2.10 9.27 -18.53
C LEU A 515 -3.47 9.60 -17.93
N GLN A 516 -4.49 9.88 -18.75
CA GLN A 516 -5.85 10.12 -18.29
C GLN A 516 -6.57 8.86 -17.84
N VAL A 517 -6.19 7.67 -18.32
CA VAL A 517 -6.67 6.39 -17.77
C VAL A 517 -6.38 6.31 -16.27
N GLY A 518 -5.18 6.76 -15.89
CA GLY A 518 -4.72 6.88 -14.52
C GLY A 518 -4.48 5.55 -13.80
N ILE A 519 -3.86 5.66 -12.62
CA ILE A 519 -3.59 4.53 -11.71
C ILE A 519 -4.35 4.79 -10.41
N MET A 520 -5.04 3.78 -9.88
CA MET A 520 -5.73 3.92 -8.60
C MET A 520 -4.74 4.02 -7.45
N ILE A 521 -5.01 4.94 -6.52
CA ILE A 521 -4.29 5.03 -5.26
C ILE A 521 -4.70 3.81 -4.42
N PRO A 522 -3.74 2.97 -3.97
CA PRO A 522 -4.05 1.80 -3.15
C PRO A 522 -4.72 2.24 -1.85
N THR A 523 -5.75 1.50 -1.43
CA THR A 523 -6.45 1.73 -0.16
C THR A 523 -6.62 0.41 0.58
N MET A 524 -6.81 0.48 1.90
CA MET A 524 -7.12 -0.68 2.74
C MET A 524 -8.64 -0.84 2.87
N LYS A 525 -9.08 -2.08 3.10
CA LYS A 525 -10.50 -2.36 3.37
C LYS A 525 -10.96 -1.56 4.59
N GLY A 526 -12.14 -0.93 4.50
CA GLY A 526 -12.66 -0.10 5.59
C GLY A 526 -12.03 1.30 5.71
N VAL A 527 -11.10 1.71 4.84
CA VAL A 527 -10.48 3.04 4.86
C VAL A 527 -10.82 3.82 3.60
N VAL A 528 -11.44 4.99 3.75
CA VAL A 528 -11.76 5.89 2.64
C VAL A 528 -10.93 7.16 2.73
N LEU A 529 -10.13 7.43 1.70
CA LEU A 529 -9.36 8.67 1.61
C LEU A 529 -10.28 9.87 1.30
N ARG A 530 -9.96 11.02 1.89
CA ARG A 530 -10.71 12.27 1.79
C ARG A 530 -9.78 13.42 1.45
N ASN A 531 -10.16 14.17 0.41
CA ASN A 531 -9.46 15.35 -0.09
C ASN A 531 -7.95 15.10 -0.32
N PRO A 532 -7.55 14.05 -1.06
CA PRO A 532 -6.15 13.80 -1.34
C PRO A 532 -5.55 14.92 -2.21
N LYS A 533 -4.37 15.41 -1.83
CA LYS A 533 -3.62 16.44 -2.54
C LYS A 533 -2.27 15.88 -2.97
N LEU A 534 -1.91 16.08 -4.23
CA LEU A 534 -0.66 15.60 -4.81
C LEU A 534 0.32 16.76 -5.03
N SER A 535 1.58 16.53 -4.69
CA SER A 535 2.70 17.41 -5.05
C SER A 535 3.90 16.58 -5.51
N LEU A 536 4.64 17.10 -6.47
CA LEU A 536 5.85 16.47 -7.03
C LEU A 536 7.08 17.19 -6.51
N HIS A 537 8.03 16.41 -6.00
CA HIS A 537 9.30 16.87 -5.45
C HIS A 537 10.45 16.12 -6.12
N ASP A 538 11.68 16.49 -5.79
CA ASP A 538 12.85 15.78 -6.29
C ASP A 538 12.83 14.31 -5.88
N ARG A 539 12.78 13.42 -6.87
CA ARG A 539 12.76 11.94 -6.77
C ARG A 539 11.53 11.32 -6.11
N TYR A 540 10.53 12.08 -5.65
CA TYR A 540 9.30 11.53 -5.07
C TYR A 540 8.03 12.34 -5.36
N VAL A 541 6.90 11.65 -5.39
CA VAL A 541 5.56 12.23 -5.34
C VAL A 541 5.02 12.12 -3.91
N LYS A 542 4.45 13.22 -3.39
CA LYS A 542 3.81 13.29 -2.08
C LYS A 542 2.31 13.38 -2.26
N VAL A 543 1.56 12.54 -1.55
CA VAL A 543 0.10 12.60 -1.43
C VAL A 543 -0.28 12.82 0.03
N GLU A 544 -0.89 13.96 0.33
CA GLU A 544 -1.43 14.30 1.65
C GLU A 544 -2.93 14.06 1.64
N THR A 545 -3.48 13.44 2.69
CA THR A 545 -4.91 13.11 2.70
C THR A 545 -5.47 13.04 4.11
N PHE A 546 -6.78 13.23 4.21
CA PHE A 546 -7.56 12.78 5.36
C PHE A 546 -8.07 11.37 5.08
N PHE A 547 -8.54 10.67 6.10
CA PHE A 547 -9.25 9.41 5.90
C PHE A 547 -10.43 9.29 6.86
N LYS A 548 -11.44 8.52 6.46
CA LYS A 548 -12.54 8.10 7.31
C LYS A 548 -12.53 6.57 7.37
N LEU A 549 -12.68 6.03 8.58
CA LEU A 549 -12.96 4.60 8.75
C LEU A 549 -14.43 4.34 8.50
N ASP A 550 -14.72 3.26 7.76
CA ASP A 550 -16.09 2.80 7.61
C ASP A 550 -16.62 2.31 8.96
N GLU A 551 -17.73 2.87 9.41
CA GLU A 551 -18.29 2.64 10.75
C GLU A 551 -18.86 1.22 10.87
N GLY A 552 -19.40 0.66 9.78
CA GLY A 552 -19.89 -0.72 9.74
C GLY A 552 -18.74 -1.73 9.81
N PHE A 553 -17.70 -1.53 9.02
CA PHE A 553 -16.51 -2.39 9.03
C PHE A 553 -15.68 -2.24 10.32
N ALA A 554 -15.42 -1.01 10.78
CA ALA A 554 -14.73 -0.77 12.06
C ALA A 554 -15.56 -1.31 13.24
N GLY A 555 -16.87 -1.13 13.19
CA GLY A 555 -17.83 -1.77 14.10
C GLY A 555 -17.68 -3.28 14.09
N GLN A 556 -17.71 -3.96 12.94
CA GLN A 556 -17.57 -5.43 12.87
C GLN A 556 -16.21 -5.96 13.34
N VAL A 557 -15.11 -5.27 13.01
CA VAL A 557 -13.76 -5.68 13.46
C VAL A 557 -13.68 -5.62 14.97
N VAL A 558 -14.22 -4.57 15.59
CA VAL A 558 -14.12 -4.36 17.04
C VAL A 558 -15.26 -5.05 17.79
N GLU A 559 -16.51 -5.01 17.33
CA GLU A 559 -17.66 -5.79 17.85
C GLU A 559 -17.39 -7.29 17.73
N GLY A 560 -16.78 -7.76 16.64
CA GLY A 560 -16.31 -9.14 16.51
C GLY A 560 -15.21 -9.49 17.51
N ALA A 561 -14.27 -8.57 17.74
CA ALA A 561 -13.21 -8.70 18.75
C ALA A 561 -13.77 -8.80 20.16
N VAL A 562 -14.69 -7.90 20.46
CA VAL A 562 -15.29 -7.76 21.78
C VAL A 562 -16.25 -8.93 21.98
N ARG A 563 -17.24 -9.19 21.11
CA ARG A 563 -18.15 -10.35 21.22
C ARG A 563 -17.45 -11.71 21.32
N GLN A 564 -16.45 -12.01 20.50
CA GLN A 564 -15.74 -13.32 20.56
C GLN A 564 -14.87 -13.47 21.81
N THR A 565 -14.44 -12.36 22.39
CA THR A 565 -13.67 -12.34 23.63
C THR A 565 -14.59 -12.40 24.85
N LEU A 566 -15.76 -11.76 24.76
CA LEU A 566 -16.77 -11.71 25.80
C LEU A 566 -17.61 -12.98 25.93
N ASN A 567 -17.94 -13.65 24.81
CA ASN A 567 -18.71 -14.91 24.85
C ASN A 567 -17.89 -16.12 25.35
N ASN A 568 -16.55 -16.06 25.24
CA ASN A 568 -15.65 -17.09 25.76
C ASN A 568 -15.24 -16.83 27.22
N ILE A 569 -15.95 -15.96 27.93
CA ILE A 569 -15.60 -15.58 29.31
C ILE A 569 -15.86 -16.71 30.33
N GLY A 570 -16.60 -17.77 29.97
CA GLY A 570 -17.02 -18.85 30.87
C GLY A 570 -16.49 -20.26 30.57
N ARG A 571 -15.32 -20.41 29.92
CA ARG A 571 -14.65 -21.72 29.81
C ARG A 571 -13.27 -21.71 30.42
#